data_AF-A0A377Q3W0-F1
#
_entry.id   AF-A0A377Q3W0-F1
#
_cell.length_a   1.000
_cell.length_b   1.000
_cell.length_c   1.000
_cell.angle_alpha   90.00
_cell.angle_beta   90.00
_cell.angle_gamma   90.00
#
_symmetry.space_group_name_H-M   'P 1'
#
loop_
_entity.id
_entity.type
_entity.pdbx_description
1 polymer ?
#
loop_
_entity_poly.entity_id
_entity_poly.type
_entity_poly.pdbx_seq_one_letter_code
_entity_poly.pdbx_strand_id
1 'polypeptide(L)'
;MPPGAFMLDILNNYILPACFLSVLPVLFVYLYLCCHLHTIFKDSYPQLLSANNGAMDSNIGIEFQALHIIPPLIRSDIVQQLPSQYHQKLCKATRLTGWLLILLLFIIVASFIIMPKS
;
A
#
# COMPACT_ATOMS: atom_id res chain seq x y z
N MET A 1 4.89 -5.89 38.23
CA MET A 1 3.98 -5.32 37.20
C MET A 1 3.34 -6.48 36.44
N PRO A 2 2.00 -6.48 36.24
CA PRO A 2 1.38 -7.49 35.40
C PRO A 2 1.91 -7.36 33.97
N PRO A 3 2.20 -8.47 33.27
CA PRO A 3 2.84 -8.45 31.95
C PRO A 3 2.04 -7.67 30.88
N GLY A 4 0.72 -7.53 31.07
CA GLY A 4 -0.13 -6.74 30.18
C GLY A 4 0.08 -5.21 30.27
N ALA A 5 0.47 -4.68 31.43
CA ALA A 5 0.65 -3.23 31.61
C ALA A 5 1.89 -2.71 30.88
N PHE A 6 3.00 -3.46 30.95
CA PHE A 6 4.25 -3.13 30.26
C PHE A 6 4.10 -3.12 28.74
N MET A 7 3.34 -4.07 28.18
CA MET A 7 3.07 -4.12 26.74
C MET A 7 2.22 -2.94 26.27
N LEU A 8 1.24 -2.52 27.07
CA LEU A 8 0.39 -1.36 26.76
C LEU A 8 1.21 -0.05 26.76
N ASP A 9 2.14 0.09 27.71
CA ASP A 9 3.03 1.23 27.78
C ASP A 9 3.96 1.32 26.57
N ILE A 10 4.53 0.19 26.12
CA ILE A 10 5.36 0.16 24.91
C ILE A 10 4.54 0.55 23.68
N LEU A 11 3.33 -0.02 23.55
CA LEU A 11 2.46 0.23 22.42
C LEU A 11 2.09 1.71 22.32
N ASN A 12 1.65 2.31 23.41
CA ASN A 12 1.16 3.69 23.42
C ASN A 12 2.28 4.74 23.36
N ASN A 13 3.40 4.52 24.05
CA ASN A 13 4.45 5.54 24.15
C ASN A 13 5.46 5.51 23.00
N TYR A 14 5.62 4.36 22.32
CA TYR A 14 6.66 4.20 21.30
C TYR A 14 6.10 3.75 19.94
N ILE A 15 5.31 2.68 19.91
CA ILE A 15 4.85 2.09 18.65
C ILE A 15 3.81 2.98 17.97
N LEU A 16 2.82 3.47 18.72
CA LEU A 16 1.73 4.27 18.16
C LEU A 16 2.22 5.61 17.58
N PRO A 17 3.07 6.40 18.27
CA PRO A 17 3.64 7.62 17.69
C PRO A 17 4.49 7.35 16.44
N ALA A 18 5.31 6.28 16.47
CA ALA A 18 6.10 5.89 15.31
C ALA A 18 5.22 5.50 14.12
N CYS A 19 4.11 4.79 14.35
CA CYS A 19 3.14 4.47 13.30
C CYS A 19 2.52 5.74 12.71
N PHE A 20 2.06 6.66 13.54
CA PHE A 20 1.49 7.93 13.08
C PHE A 20 2.46 8.75 12.23
N LEU A 21 3.72 8.87 12.67
CA LEU A 21 4.75 9.58 11.92
C LEU A 21 5.09 8.89 10.59
N SER A 22 4.94 7.56 10.52
CA SER A 22 5.31 6.76 9.35
C SER A 22 4.20 6.63 8.30
N VAL A 23 2.92 6.74 8.68
CA VAL A 23 1.79 6.51 7.76
C VAL A 23 1.84 7.43 6.54
N LEU A 24 2.05 8.74 6.72
CA LEU A 24 2.06 9.69 5.62
C LEU A 24 3.24 9.45 4.65
N PRO A 25 4.49 9.35 5.11
CA PRO A 25 5.62 8.99 4.24
C PRO A 25 5.39 7.68 3.48
N VAL A 26 4.91 6.63 4.16
CA VAL A 26 4.64 5.32 3.53
C VAL A 26 3.53 5.43 2.49
N LEU A 27 2.49 6.22 2.76
CA LEU A 27 1.42 6.52 1.80
C LEU A 27 1.99 7.21 0.55
N PHE A 28 2.80 8.27 0.69
CA PHE A 28 3.38 8.96 -0.47
C PHE A 28 4.29 8.04 -1.30
N VAL A 29 5.13 7.22 -0.64
CA VAL A 29 5.96 6.24 -1.33
C VAL A 29 5.09 5.22 -2.07
N TYR A 30 4.02 4.73 -1.45
CA TYR A 30 3.09 3.81 -2.09
C TYR A 30 2.40 4.43 -3.31
N LEU A 31 1.93 5.68 -3.21
CA LEU A 31 1.32 6.42 -4.31
C LEU A 31 2.29 6.60 -5.47
N TYR A 32 3.51 7.06 -5.17
CA TYR A 32 4.58 7.21 -6.16
C TYR A 32 4.85 5.89 -6.90
N LEU A 33 4.99 4.78 -6.15
CA LEU A 33 5.24 3.46 -6.73
C LEU A 33 4.08 2.98 -7.61
N CYS A 34 2.83 3.25 -7.23
CA CYS A 34 1.66 2.92 -8.05
C CYS A 34 1.68 3.71 -9.37
N CYS A 35 1.90 5.03 -9.31
CA CYS A 35 1.99 5.86 -10.51
C CYS A 35 3.16 5.44 -11.41
N HIS A 36 4.33 5.16 -10.83
CA HIS A 36 5.50 4.73 -11.57
C HIS A 36 5.29 3.38 -12.27
N LEU A 37 4.69 2.41 -11.57
CA LEU A 37 4.32 1.13 -12.17
C LEU A 37 3.26 1.28 -13.26
N HIS A 38 2.30 2.18 -13.08
CA HIS A 38 1.30 2.47 -14.09
C HIS A 38 1.93 2.98 -15.40
N THR A 39 2.89 3.91 -15.30
CA THR A 39 3.65 4.38 -16.47
C THR A 39 4.44 3.23 -17.11
N ILE A 40 5.15 2.41 -16.33
CA ILE A 40 5.89 1.26 -16.86
C ILE A 40 4.96 0.28 -17.58
N PHE A 41 3.81 -0.05 -17.00
CA PHE A 41 2.85 -0.95 -17.65
C PHE A 41 2.24 -0.32 -18.90
N LYS A 42 1.97 0.97 -18.90
CA LYS A 42 1.47 1.68 -20.09
C LYS A 42 2.48 1.61 -21.24
N ASP A 43 3.76 1.80 -20.94
CA ASP A 43 4.81 1.89 -21.96
C ASP A 43 5.31 0.52 -22.41
N SER A 44 5.42 -0.45 -21.49
CA SER A 44 6.05 -1.75 -21.75
C SER A 44 5.07 -2.91 -21.87
N TYR A 45 3.87 -2.82 -21.27
CA TYR A 45 2.90 -3.91 -21.20
C TYR A 45 1.44 -3.40 -21.31
N PRO A 46 1.10 -2.62 -22.34
CA PRO A 46 -0.20 -1.95 -22.42
C PRO A 46 -1.39 -2.92 -22.37
N GLN A 47 -1.21 -4.16 -22.84
CA GLN A 47 -2.20 -5.23 -22.76
C GLN A 47 -2.64 -5.60 -21.34
N LEU A 48 -1.83 -5.29 -20.32
CA LEU A 48 -2.15 -5.56 -18.92
C LEU A 48 -3.08 -4.49 -18.32
N LEU A 49 -3.11 -3.30 -18.90
CA LEU A 49 -3.97 -2.20 -18.45
C LEU A 49 -5.35 -2.20 -19.14
N SER A 50 -5.39 -2.60 -20.42
CA SER A 50 -6.62 -2.58 -21.23
C SER A 50 -7.73 -3.51 -20.72
N ALA A 51 -7.40 -4.56 -19.97
CA ALA A 51 -8.38 -5.48 -19.39
C ALA A 51 -9.24 -4.85 -18.27
N ASN A 52 -8.79 -3.73 -17.67
CA ASN A 52 -9.46 -3.08 -16.53
C ASN A 52 -10.07 -1.70 -16.84
N ASN A 53 -10.00 -1.23 -18.09
CA ASN A 53 -10.45 0.12 -18.49
C ASN A 53 -11.97 0.30 -18.62
N GLY A 54 -12.79 -0.72 -18.35
CA GLY A 54 -14.21 -0.75 -18.70
C GLY A 54 -15.14 0.28 -18.03
N ALA A 55 -14.69 1.16 -17.12
CA ALA A 55 -15.62 2.03 -16.38
C ALA A 55 -15.09 3.39 -15.88
N MET A 56 -13.80 3.73 -16.05
CA MET A 56 -13.18 4.83 -15.30
C MET A 56 -12.43 5.83 -16.20
N ASP A 57 -12.93 6.03 -17.42
CA ASP A 57 -12.11 6.54 -18.54
C ASP A 57 -12.30 8.02 -18.91
N SER A 58 -13.08 8.82 -18.18
CA SER A 58 -13.39 10.18 -18.67
C SER A 58 -13.18 11.37 -17.72
N ASN A 59 -13.00 11.19 -16.41
CA ASN A 59 -12.93 12.37 -15.52
C ASN A 59 -12.11 12.24 -14.23
N ILE A 60 -11.42 11.11 -14.04
CA ILE A 60 -10.63 10.86 -12.84
C ILE A 60 -9.16 10.91 -13.24
N GLY A 61 -8.36 11.74 -12.55
CA GLY A 61 -6.94 11.94 -12.82
C GLY A 61 -6.16 10.62 -12.89
N ILE A 62 -5.09 10.62 -13.68
CA ILE A 62 -4.21 9.45 -13.93
C ILE A 62 -3.72 8.83 -12.61
N GLU A 63 -3.57 9.64 -11.56
CA GLU A 63 -3.13 9.20 -10.24
C GLU A 63 -4.16 8.26 -9.56
N PHE A 64 -5.43 8.56 -9.71
CA PHE A 64 -6.52 7.75 -9.14
C PHE A 64 -6.78 6.48 -9.97
N GLN A 65 -6.58 6.53 -11.29
CA GLN A 65 -6.60 5.33 -12.12
C GLN A 65 -5.48 4.36 -11.73
N ALA A 66 -4.26 4.87 -11.50
CA ALA A 66 -3.13 4.06 -11.05
C ALA A 66 -3.45 3.34 -9.72
N LEU A 67 -4.11 4.01 -8.78
CA LEU A 67 -4.51 3.42 -7.50
C LEU A 67 -5.60 2.35 -7.62
N HIS A 68 -6.42 2.39 -8.66
CA HIS A 68 -7.46 1.38 -8.86
C HIS A 68 -6.95 0.17 -9.64
N ILE A 69 -6.07 0.40 -10.62
CA ILE A 69 -5.61 -0.64 -11.56
C ILE A 69 -4.40 -1.38 -11.03
N ILE A 70 -3.43 -0.69 -10.42
CA ILE A 70 -2.14 -1.29 -10.06
C ILE A 70 -2.24 -2.24 -8.87
N PRO A 71 -2.93 -1.91 -7.75
CA PRO A 71 -3.02 -2.80 -6.60
C PRO A 71 -3.60 -4.19 -6.90
N PRO A 72 -4.70 -4.36 -7.68
CA PRO A 72 -5.17 -5.69 -8.05
C PRO A 72 -4.18 -6.39 -9.00
N LEU A 73 -3.56 -5.63 -9.92
CA LEU A 73 -2.62 -6.18 -10.89
C LEU A 73 -1.37 -6.77 -10.21
N ILE A 74 -0.78 -6.05 -9.25
CA ILE A 74 0.41 -6.52 -8.52
C ILE A 74 0.11 -7.67 -7.53
N ARG A 75 -1.17 -7.92 -7.24
CA ARG A 75 -1.62 -9.06 -6.42
C ARG A 75 -1.86 -10.32 -7.25
N SER A 76 -2.06 -10.18 -8.55
CA SER A 76 -2.25 -11.30 -9.47
C SER A 76 -0.95 -12.07 -9.74
N ASP A 77 -1.08 -13.32 -10.18
CA ASP A 77 0.06 -14.18 -10.54
C ASP A 77 0.78 -13.71 -11.82
N ILE A 78 0.16 -12.81 -12.60
CA ILE A 78 0.70 -12.23 -13.83
C ILE A 78 2.05 -11.54 -13.57
N VAL A 79 2.25 -10.99 -12.37
CA VAL A 79 3.52 -10.35 -11.98
C VAL A 79 4.71 -11.29 -12.12
N GLN A 80 4.54 -12.58 -11.83
CA GLN A 80 5.63 -13.56 -11.92
C GLN A 80 6.00 -13.89 -13.38
N GLN A 81 5.09 -13.61 -14.31
CA GLN A 81 5.26 -13.87 -15.74
C GLN A 81 5.86 -12.67 -16.49
N LEU A 82 6.11 -11.55 -15.81
CA LEU A 82 6.74 -10.38 -16.43
C LEU A 82 8.17 -10.73 -16.89
N PRO A 83 8.58 -10.36 -18.12
CA PRO A 83 9.89 -10.73 -18.65
C PRO A 83 11.05 -10.02 -17.93
N SER A 84 10.82 -8.85 -17.34
CA SER A 84 11.85 -8.07 -16.63
C SER A 84 11.86 -8.36 -15.14
N GLN A 85 12.98 -8.88 -14.62
CA GLN A 85 13.18 -9.08 -13.19
C GLN A 85 13.09 -7.79 -12.37
N TYR A 86 13.48 -6.65 -12.96
CA TYR A 86 13.35 -5.34 -12.33
C TYR A 86 11.87 -4.99 -12.09
N HIS A 87 11.02 -5.16 -13.10
CA HIS A 87 9.57 -4.91 -12.98
C HIS A 87 8.92 -5.84 -11.95
N GLN A 88 9.34 -7.12 -11.91
CA GLN A 88 8.89 -8.05 -10.88
C GLN A 88 9.24 -7.60 -9.46
N LYS A 89 10.50 -7.19 -9.23
CA LYS A 89 10.96 -6.68 -7.93
C LYS A 89 10.20 -5.42 -7.53
N LEU A 90 9.99 -4.51 -8.47
CA LEU A 90 9.24 -3.29 -8.23
C LEU A 90 7.78 -3.58 -7.84
N CYS A 91 7.11 -4.50 -8.53
CA CYS A 91 5.75 -4.95 -8.16
C CYS A 91 5.70 -5.55 -6.74
N LYS A 92 6.68 -6.39 -6.40
CA LYS A 92 6.80 -6.98 -5.05
C LYS A 92 7.03 -5.90 -4.00
N ALA A 93 7.91 -4.93 -4.27
CA ALA A 93 8.17 -3.80 -3.38
C ALA A 93 6.89 -2.98 -3.14
N THR A 94 6.17 -2.60 -4.21
CA THR A 94 4.89 -1.88 -4.09
C THR A 94 3.86 -2.66 -3.28
N ARG A 95 3.78 -3.99 -3.48
CA ARG A 95 2.88 -4.85 -2.70
C ARG A 95 3.26 -4.87 -1.22
N LEU A 96 4.54 -4.95 -0.89
CA LEU A 96 5.04 -4.90 0.48
C LEU A 96 4.75 -3.54 1.13
N THR A 97 4.97 -2.44 0.42
CA THR A 97 4.64 -1.09 0.90
C THR A 97 3.13 -0.95 1.19
N GLY A 98 2.28 -1.52 0.33
CA GLY A 98 0.83 -1.56 0.56
C GLY A 98 0.44 -2.35 1.82
N TRP A 99 1.08 -3.51 2.05
CA TRP A 99 0.87 -4.28 3.28
C TRP A 99 1.37 -3.55 4.53
N LEU A 100 2.53 -2.89 4.43
CA LEU A 100 3.06 -2.07 5.52
C LEU A 100 2.07 -0.95 5.87
N LEU A 101 1.52 -0.26 4.87
CA LEU A 101 0.51 0.78 5.09
C LEU A 101 -0.74 0.23 5.80
N ILE A 102 -1.26 -0.92 5.35
CA ILE A 102 -2.40 -1.57 6.01
C ILE A 102 -2.07 -1.93 7.45
N LEU A 103 -0.88 -2.48 7.71
CA LEU A 103 -0.43 -2.85 9.05
C LEU A 103 -0.34 -1.62 9.97
N LEU A 104 0.24 -0.51 9.49
CA LEU A 104 0.34 0.73 10.25
C LEU A 104 -1.04 1.29 10.61
N LEU A 105 -1.96 1.32 9.64
CA LEU A 105 -3.34 1.75 9.86
C LEU A 105 -4.08 0.82 10.83
N PHE A 106 -3.88 -0.49 10.70
CA PHE A 106 -4.47 -1.48 11.59
C PHE A 106 -4.00 -1.28 13.04
N ILE A 107 -2.69 -1.08 13.27
CA ILE A 107 -2.14 -0.80 14.60
C ILE A 107 -2.78 0.46 15.18
N ILE A 108 -2.87 1.54 14.39
CA ILE A 108 -3.48 2.79 14.85
C ILE A 108 -4.94 2.58 15.25
N VAL A 109 -5.75 1.97 14.39
CA VAL A 109 -7.17 1.72 14.65
C VAL A 109 -7.37 0.77 15.84
N ALA A 110 -6.60 -0.32 15.90
CA ALA A 110 -6.66 -1.28 17.00
C ALA A 110 -6.32 -0.61 18.34
N SER A 111 -5.30 0.26 18.38
CA SER A 111 -4.95 1.01 19.59
C SER A 111 -6.08 1.91 20.07
N PHE A 112 -6.84 2.56 19.17
CA PHE A 112 -8.02 3.34 19.55
C PHE A 112 -9.17 2.48 20.10
N ILE A 113 -9.33 1.24 19.63
CA ILE A 113 -10.38 0.33 20.12
C ILE A 113 -10.01 -0.22 21.50
N ILE A 114 -8.73 -0.51 21.72
CA ILE A 114 -8.22 -1.11 22.95
C ILE A 114 -8.05 -0.06 24.06
N MET A 115 -7.86 1.22 23.71
CA MET A 115 -7.79 2.30 24.69
C MET A 115 -9.12 2.39 25.47
N PRO A 116 -9.08 2.33 26.82
CA PRO A 116 -10.28 2.52 27.62
C PRO A 116 -10.80 3.93 27.36
N LYS A 117 -12.09 4.04 26.98
CA LYS A 117 -12.79 5.32 26.93
C LYS A 117 -12.79 5.89 28.36
N SER A 118 -12.07 6.99 28.56
CA SER A 118 -12.15 7.78 29.80
C SER A 118 -13.54 8.37 29.95
#